data_AF-A0A0E4GBZ7-F1
#
_entry.id   AF-A0A0E4GBZ7-F1
#
_cell.length_a   1.000
_cell.length_b   1.000
_cell.length_c   1.000
_cell.angle_alpha   90.00
_cell.angle_beta   90.00
_cell.angle_gamma   90.00
#
_symmetry.space_group_name_H-M   'P 1'
#
loop_
_entity.id
_entity.type
_entity.pdbx_description
1 polymer ?
#
loop_
_entity_poly.entity_id
_entity_poly.type
_entity_poly.pdbx_seq_one_letter_code
_entity_poly.pdbx_strand_id
1 'polypeptide(L)'
;MKKVLGLIISHRKLGNSELLVKEIMGSIPQECNRELIRLTDLKIEPCKACYKCLQPDKICPVKDDFNFVIEKIKEADALVIGVPVYFLGPHGYYKMLTDRLVGAQNDTKSTQGKPCVIVMPYGSKGWEGYSKSAAIVMPKLLRMKLVDCWQVHATLPGESLLNPENISYAQTLGRDIFTGREYHPGTRECPVCGSDLFRLLPAKQVECPICGARGIIKEDCIPVWTDSDYHRFSDQMDKHFKRWLLEMKMRFSAAKDQLKDLQKSYRDQSWWIKP
;
A
#
# COMPACT_ATOMS: atom_id res chain seq x y z
N MET A 1 20.44 5.48 -16.18
CA MET A 1 20.83 5.44 -14.76
C MET A 1 19.59 5.05 -13.97
N LYS A 2 19.65 4.05 -13.08
CA LYS A 2 18.48 3.65 -12.30
C LYS A 2 18.13 4.71 -11.27
N LYS A 3 16.85 4.99 -11.05
CA LYS A 3 16.35 5.93 -10.03
C LYS A 3 15.70 5.16 -8.89
N VAL A 4 16.01 5.52 -7.65
CA VAL A 4 15.34 4.98 -6.46
C VAL A 4 14.68 6.12 -5.69
N LEU A 5 13.39 5.94 -5.39
CA LEU A 5 12.62 6.89 -4.60
C LEU A 5 12.44 6.35 -3.18
N GLY A 6 12.87 7.11 -2.18
CA GLY A 6 12.48 6.90 -0.79
C GLY A 6 11.26 7.77 -0.43
N LEU A 7 10.17 7.14 -0.01
CA LEU A 7 8.93 7.78 0.41
C LEU A 7 8.76 7.65 1.93
N ILE A 8 8.92 8.75 2.65
CA ILE A 8 8.86 8.81 4.11
C ILE A 8 7.48 9.33 4.52
N ILE A 9 6.74 8.53 5.27
CA ILE A 9 5.36 8.80 5.67
C ILE A 9 5.32 8.93 7.20
N SER A 10 6.02 9.95 7.72
CA SER A 10 6.13 10.23 9.15
C SER A 10 6.38 11.72 9.37
N HIS A 11 5.62 12.33 10.29
CA HIS A 11 5.86 13.72 10.71
C HIS A 11 7.16 13.90 11.49
N ARG A 12 7.69 12.84 12.12
CA ARG A 12 8.96 12.92 12.85
C ARG A 12 10.12 12.96 11.86
N LYS A 13 10.68 14.16 11.66
CA LYS A 13 11.94 14.36 10.93
C LYS A 13 13.08 13.68 11.68
N LEU A 14 13.93 12.97 10.95
CA LEU A 14 14.99 12.12 11.52
C LEU A 14 14.46 11.09 12.55
N GLY A 15 13.20 10.68 12.43
CA GLY A 15 12.67 9.54 13.19
C GLY A 15 13.02 8.19 12.56
N ASN A 16 12.63 7.09 13.22
CA ASN A 16 12.98 5.73 12.79
C ASN A 16 12.62 5.44 11.31
N SER A 17 11.45 5.85 10.83
CA SER A 17 11.07 5.62 9.43
C SER A 17 11.98 6.34 8.44
N GLU A 18 12.38 7.58 8.75
CA GLU A 18 13.29 8.34 7.89
C GLU A 18 14.70 7.77 7.93
N LEU A 19 15.19 7.45 9.12
CA LEU A 19 16.54 6.93 9.32
C LEU A 19 16.73 5.57 8.66
N LEU A 20 15.80 4.63 8.83
CA LEU A 20 15.87 3.33 8.17
C LEU A 20 15.76 3.43 6.64
N VAL A 21 14.91 4.32 6.12
CA VAL A 21 14.87 4.59 4.67
C VAL A 21 16.22 5.13 4.21
N LYS A 22 16.82 6.09 4.91
CA LYS A 22 18.14 6.63 4.56
C LYS A 22 19.24 5.57 4.63
N GLU A 23 19.20 4.66 5.60
CA GLU A 23 20.15 3.57 5.72
C GLU A 23 20.05 2.59 4.53
N ILE A 24 18.81 2.19 4.18
CA ILE A 24 18.56 1.39 2.97
C ILE A 24 19.09 2.13 1.74
N MET A 25 18.70 3.39 1.56
CA MET A 25 19.08 4.21 0.41
C MET A 25 20.60 4.44 0.30
N GLY A 26 21.30 4.58 1.42
CA GLY A 26 22.75 4.78 1.49
C GLY A 26 23.56 3.58 1.01
N SER A 27 22.99 2.38 1.12
CA SER A 27 23.64 1.12 0.72
C SER A 27 23.35 0.67 -0.72
N ILE A 28 22.47 1.38 -1.43
CA ILE A 28 22.19 1.15 -2.86
C ILE A 28 23.48 1.41 -3.66
N PRO A 29 23.71 0.76 -4.83
CA PRO A 29 24.87 1.04 -5.68
C PRO A 29 25.01 2.53 -6.04
N GLN A 30 26.23 3.08 -6.02
CA GLN A 30 26.49 4.52 -6.14
C GLN A 30 26.00 5.11 -7.45
N GLU A 31 26.01 4.32 -8.53
CA GLU A 31 25.54 4.68 -9.86
C GLU A 31 24.02 4.89 -9.96
N CYS A 32 23.25 4.55 -8.92
CA CYS A 32 21.81 4.84 -8.88
C CYS A 32 21.56 6.28 -8.42
N ASN A 33 20.61 6.98 -9.03
CA ASN A 33 20.11 8.25 -8.52
C ASN A 33 19.14 8.00 -7.35
N ARG A 34 19.22 8.83 -6.30
CA ARG A 34 18.41 8.73 -5.08
C ARG A 34 17.59 10.00 -4.90
N GLU A 35 16.27 9.84 -4.82
CA GLU A 35 15.36 10.94 -4.48
C GLU A 35 14.62 10.58 -3.18
N LEU A 36 14.36 11.57 -2.32
CA LEU A 36 13.58 11.41 -1.10
C LEU A 36 12.39 12.38 -1.09
N ILE A 37 11.23 11.86 -0.69
CA ILE A 37 10.03 12.66 -0.43
C ILE A 37 9.56 12.36 0.98
N ARG A 38 9.34 13.40 1.79
CA ARG A 38 8.48 13.29 2.98
C ARG A 38 7.06 13.58 2.56
N LEU A 39 6.20 12.57 2.56
CA LEU A 39 4.80 12.74 2.17
C LEU A 39 4.05 13.70 3.11
N THR A 40 4.48 13.80 4.35
CA THR A 40 3.91 14.70 5.37
C THR A 40 4.33 16.16 5.19
N ASP A 41 5.35 16.45 4.38
CA ASP A 41 5.69 17.83 3.98
C ASP A 41 4.81 18.31 2.81
N LEU A 42 4.04 17.40 2.20
CA LEU A 42 3.16 17.67 1.06
C LEU A 42 1.69 17.80 1.48
N LYS A 43 0.93 18.53 0.68
CA LYS A 43 -0.52 18.58 0.80
C LYS A 43 -1.13 17.41 0.05
N ILE A 44 -1.71 16.47 0.79
CA ILE A 44 -2.50 15.37 0.26
C ILE A 44 -3.89 15.48 0.86
N GLU A 45 -4.92 15.56 0.03
CA GLU A 45 -6.32 15.60 0.42
C GLU A 45 -6.94 14.20 0.32
N PRO A 46 -7.95 13.87 1.17
CA PRO A 46 -8.68 12.61 1.07
C PRO A 46 -9.32 12.40 -0.31
N CYS A 47 -9.45 11.13 -0.71
CA CYS A 47 -10.14 10.77 -1.94
C CYS A 47 -11.61 11.22 -1.89
N LYS A 48 -12.07 11.94 -2.93
CA LYS A 48 -13.47 12.39 -3.05
C LYS A 48 -14.40 11.38 -3.73
N ALA A 49 -13.91 10.18 -4.05
CA ALA A 49 -14.63 9.15 -4.82
C ALA A 49 -15.36 9.71 -6.06
N CYS A 50 -14.76 10.68 -6.76
CA CYS A 50 -15.40 11.36 -7.89
C CYS A 50 -15.29 10.56 -9.20
N TYR A 51 -14.44 9.53 -9.23
CA TYR A 51 -14.21 8.63 -10.38
C TYR A 51 -13.89 9.34 -11.71
N LYS A 52 -13.35 10.56 -11.66
CA LYS A 52 -12.92 11.31 -12.86
C LYS A 52 -11.61 10.76 -13.43
N CYS A 53 -10.71 10.28 -12.58
CA CYS A 53 -9.43 9.66 -12.98
C CYS A 53 -9.54 8.21 -13.47
N LEU A 54 -10.76 7.61 -13.50
CA LEU A 54 -10.95 6.29 -14.08
C LEU A 54 -10.79 6.27 -15.60
N GLN A 55 -11.09 7.39 -16.26
CA GLN A 55 -10.93 7.47 -17.70
C GLN A 55 -9.45 7.36 -18.06
N PRO A 56 -9.10 6.61 -19.12
CA PRO A 56 -7.76 6.66 -19.68
C PRO A 56 -7.30 8.11 -19.88
N ASP A 57 -6.01 8.36 -19.67
CA ASP A 57 -5.35 9.66 -19.85
C ASP A 57 -5.84 10.79 -18.91
N LYS A 58 -6.64 10.47 -17.88
CA LYS A 58 -7.06 11.44 -16.84
C LYS A 58 -6.34 11.20 -15.52
N ILE A 59 -5.61 12.22 -15.06
CA ILE A 59 -5.03 12.26 -13.71
C ILE A 59 -6.08 12.64 -12.65
N CYS A 60 -5.70 12.56 -11.37
CA CYS A 60 -6.59 12.97 -10.28
C CYS A 60 -6.90 14.48 -10.39
N PRO A 61 -8.18 14.91 -10.34
CA PRO A 61 -8.54 16.32 -10.51
C PRO A 61 -8.42 17.15 -9.23
N VAL A 62 -8.12 16.52 -8.10
CA VAL A 62 -7.91 17.24 -6.84
C VAL A 62 -6.59 18.01 -6.93
N LYS A 63 -6.65 19.32 -6.67
CA LYS A 63 -5.51 20.24 -6.81
C LYS A 63 -4.65 20.22 -5.55
N ASP A 64 -3.75 19.26 -5.49
CA ASP A 64 -2.80 19.05 -4.42
C ASP A 64 -1.58 18.24 -4.93
N ASP A 65 -0.70 17.80 -4.04
CA ASP A 65 0.60 17.24 -4.43
C ASP A 65 0.55 15.74 -4.79
N PHE A 66 -0.62 15.11 -4.78
CA PHE A 66 -0.78 13.68 -5.07
C PHE A 66 -0.21 13.31 -6.44
N ASN A 67 -0.57 14.07 -7.49
CA ASN A 67 -0.12 13.75 -8.84
C ASN A 67 1.41 13.87 -8.96
N PHE A 68 2.04 14.82 -8.26
CA PHE A 68 3.50 14.92 -8.19
C PHE A 68 4.13 13.65 -7.60
N VAL A 69 3.57 13.12 -6.50
CA VAL A 69 4.07 11.88 -5.88
C VAL A 69 3.90 10.68 -6.82
N ILE A 70 2.76 10.55 -7.50
CA ILE A 70 2.52 9.45 -8.43
C ILE A 70 3.47 9.51 -9.63
N GLU A 71 3.74 10.68 -10.19
CA GLU A 71 4.73 10.81 -11.28
C GLU A 71 6.13 10.42 -10.80
N LYS A 72 6.53 10.82 -9.58
CA LYS A 72 7.81 10.39 -9.00
C LYS A 72 7.90 8.87 -8.78
N ILE A 73 6.81 8.22 -8.38
CA ILE A 73 6.74 6.76 -8.28
C ILE A 73 6.85 6.11 -9.67
N LYS A 74 6.20 6.68 -10.69
CA LYS A 74 6.27 6.18 -12.08
C LYS A 74 7.67 6.30 -12.67
N GLU A 75 8.38 7.39 -12.41
CA GLU A 75 9.75 7.63 -12.87
C GLU A 75 10.79 6.74 -12.18
N ALA A 76 10.58 6.37 -10.92
CA ALA A 76 11.54 5.59 -10.16
C ALA A 76 11.58 4.14 -10.63
N ASP A 77 12.75 3.49 -10.64
CA ASP A 77 12.94 2.07 -10.92
C ASP A 77 12.76 1.20 -9.66
N ALA A 78 12.84 1.79 -8.48
CA ALA A 78 12.56 1.15 -7.20
C ALA A 78 11.95 2.12 -6.19
N LEU A 79 11.18 1.60 -5.24
CA LEU A 79 10.50 2.37 -4.20
C LEU A 79 10.82 1.84 -2.80
N VAL A 80 11.32 2.69 -1.92
CA VAL A 80 11.56 2.39 -0.50
C VAL A 80 10.60 3.21 0.35
N ILE A 81 9.74 2.58 1.14
CA ILE A 81 8.69 3.27 1.92
C ILE A 81 9.00 3.14 3.40
N GLY A 82 9.10 4.27 4.09
CA GLY A 82 9.17 4.31 5.55
C GLY A 82 7.85 4.77 6.12
N VAL A 83 7.12 3.90 6.84
CA VAL A 83 5.81 4.22 7.40
C VAL A 83 5.65 3.62 8.80
N PRO A 84 5.48 4.43 9.87
CA PRO A 84 5.35 3.90 11.22
C PRO A 84 3.98 3.23 11.44
N VAL A 85 3.92 2.33 12.41
CA VAL A 85 2.68 1.74 12.93
C VAL A 85 2.05 2.67 13.95
N TYR A 86 0.92 3.28 13.61
CA TYR A 86 0.09 4.11 14.49
C TYR A 86 -1.30 3.47 14.66
N PHE A 87 -1.70 3.24 15.91
CA PHE A 87 -2.99 2.64 16.26
C PHE A 87 -3.30 1.36 15.45
N LEU A 88 -2.39 0.37 15.54
CA LEU A 88 -2.53 -0.95 14.91
C LEU A 88 -2.55 -0.94 13.37
N GLY A 89 -2.30 0.20 12.72
CA GLY A 89 -2.25 0.35 11.26
C GLY A 89 -1.11 1.26 10.79
N PRO A 90 -0.90 1.40 9.47
CA PRO A 90 0.06 2.37 8.95
C PRO A 90 -0.43 3.81 9.19
N HIS A 91 0.51 4.75 9.30
CA HIS A 91 0.23 6.18 9.41
C HIS A 91 -0.83 6.68 8.41
N GLY A 92 -1.77 7.54 8.83
CA GLY A 92 -2.96 7.93 8.03
C GLY A 92 -2.66 8.50 6.63
N TYR A 93 -1.57 9.23 6.45
CA TYR A 93 -1.11 9.70 5.14
C TYR A 93 -0.89 8.57 4.12
N TYR A 94 -0.48 7.37 4.58
CA TYR A 94 -0.38 6.19 3.72
C TYR A 94 -1.74 5.81 3.12
N LYS A 95 -2.81 5.86 3.94
CA LYS A 95 -4.18 5.59 3.51
C LYS A 95 -4.69 6.69 2.58
N MET A 96 -4.39 7.96 2.86
CA MET A 96 -4.76 9.09 2.00
C MET A 96 -4.14 8.98 0.60
N LEU A 97 -2.88 8.53 0.51
CA LEU A 97 -2.24 8.21 -0.76
C LEU A 97 -2.91 7.00 -1.44
N THR A 98 -3.07 5.89 -0.70
CA THR A 98 -3.58 4.61 -1.23
C THR A 98 -5.01 4.73 -1.75
N ASP A 99 -5.89 5.50 -1.08
CA ASP A 99 -7.29 5.69 -1.47
C ASP A 99 -7.47 6.38 -2.82
N ARG A 100 -6.42 7.03 -3.32
CA ARG A 100 -6.44 7.76 -4.58
C ARG A 100 -5.79 7.00 -5.74
N LEU A 101 -5.32 5.77 -5.51
CA LEU A 101 -4.68 4.92 -6.52
C LEU A 101 -5.64 4.30 -7.54
N VAL A 102 -6.94 4.53 -7.40
CA VAL A 102 -7.96 4.08 -8.38
C VAL A 102 -7.61 4.54 -9.80
N GLY A 103 -7.16 5.79 -9.96
CA GLY A 103 -6.72 6.32 -11.26
C GLY A 103 -5.34 5.80 -11.70
N ALA A 104 -4.44 5.55 -10.74
CA ALA A 104 -3.10 5.02 -11.01
C ALA A 104 -3.14 3.59 -11.61
N GLN A 105 -4.30 2.92 -11.60
CA GLN A 105 -4.52 1.66 -12.31
C GLN A 105 -4.36 1.79 -13.84
N ASN A 106 -4.49 3.00 -14.38
CA ASN A 106 -4.22 3.30 -15.78
C ASN A 106 -2.71 3.32 -16.09
N ASP A 107 -1.87 3.57 -15.08
CA ASP A 107 -0.43 3.74 -15.19
C ASP A 107 0.38 2.52 -14.73
N THR A 108 -0.25 1.39 -14.41
CA THR A 108 0.45 0.23 -13.81
C THR A 108 1.54 -0.34 -14.72
N LYS A 109 1.50 -0.08 -16.03
CA LYS A 109 2.60 -0.45 -16.95
C LYS A 109 3.93 0.22 -16.56
N SER A 110 3.88 1.41 -15.97
CA SER A 110 5.06 2.15 -15.51
C SER A 110 5.56 1.70 -14.13
N THR A 111 4.79 0.92 -13.38
CA THR A 111 5.17 0.47 -12.02
C THR A 111 5.33 -1.05 -11.89
N GLN A 112 4.79 -1.81 -12.83
CA GLN A 112 4.77 -3.26 -12.80
C GLN A 112 6.18 -3.85 -12.73
N GLY A 113 6.38 -4.78 -11.78
CA GLY A 113 7.65 -5.51 -11.60
C GLY A 113 8.75 -4.70 -10.91
N LYS A 114 8.57 -3.39 -10.70
CA LYS A 114 9.57 -2.57 -10.01
C LYS A 114 9.69 -2.99 -8.54
N PRO A 115 10.91 -3.17 -8.00
CA PRO A 115 11.11 -3.56 -6.62
C PRO A 115 10.58 -2.52 -5.63
N CYS A 116 9.93 -2.99 -4.57
CA CYS A 116 9.43 -2.17 -3.48
C CYS A 116 9.83 -2.77 -2.13
N VAL A 117 10.41 -1.94 -1.26
CA VAL A 117 10.69 -2.27 0.15
C VAL A 117 9.81 -1.39 1.02
N ILE A 118 9.20 -1.99 2.04
CA ILE A 118 8.48 -1.25 3.09
C ILE A 118 9.19 -1.51 4.41
N VAL A 119 9.49 -0.44 5.16
CA VAL A 119 10.00 -0.51 6.53
C VAL A 119 9.02 0.17 7.48
N MET A 120 8.64 -0.56 8.54
CA MET A 120 7.56 -0.21 9.45
C MET A 120 8.01 -0.23 10.92
N PRO A 121 8.55 0.88 11.43
CA PRO A 121 8.83 1.02 12.85
C PRO A 121 7.56 0.95 13.69
N TYR A 122 7.61 0.24 14.81
CA TYR A 122 6.53 0.16 15.79
C TYR A 122 7.09 0.28 17.22
N GLY A 123 6.27 0.79 18.14
CA GLY A 123 6.74 1.16 19.49
C GLY A 123 6.49 0.15 20.60
N SER A 124 5.70 -0.89 20.39
CA SER A 124 5.47 -1.92 21.41
C SER A 124 5.29 -3.28 20.76
N LYS A 125 5.99 -4.30 21.28
CA LYS A 125 5.90 -5.69 20.78
C LYS A 125 4.47 -6.20 20.93
N GLY A 126 3.93 -6.80 19.87
CA GLY A 126 2.54 -7.28 19.81
C GLY A 126 1.52 -6.21 19.41
N TRP A 127 1.93 -4.96 19.21
CA TRP A 127 1.06 -3.85 18.77
C TRP A 127 1.24 -3.48 17.30
N GLU A 128 1.81 -4.38 16.52
CA GLU A 128 1.93 -4.29 15.07
C GLU A 128 0.55 -4.21 14.38
N GLY A 129 -0.45 -4.89 14.94
CA GLY A 129 -1.82 -4.87 14.45
C GLY A 129 -1.96 -5.42 13.03
N TYR A 130 -2.83 -4.81 12.22
CA TYR A 130 -3.05 -5.18 10.81
C TYR A 130 -2.09 -4.46 9.85
N SER A 131 -1.07 -3.78 10.38
CA SER A 131 -0.27 -2.79 9.64
C SER A 131 0.40 -3.37 8.41
N LYS A 132 1.02 -4.55 8.53
CA LYS A 132 1.65 -5.26 7.41
C LYS A 132 0.65 -5.53 6.31
N SER A 133 -0.47 -6.17 6.66
CA SER A 133 -1.55 -6.50 5.73
C SER A 133 -2.14 -5.28 5.03
N ALA A 134 -2.19 -4.11 5.69
CA ALA A 134 -2.57 -2.85 5.04
C ALA A 134 -1.47 -2.26 4.15
N ALA A 135 -0.21 -2.34 4.56
CA ALA A 135 0.92 -1.73 3.85
C ALA A 135 1.31 -2.47 2.56
N ILE A 136 1.00 -3.77 2.45
CA ILE A 136 1.22 -4.50 1.18
C ILE A 136 0.21 -4.13 0.09
N VAL A 137 -0.90 -3.44 0.43
CA VAL A 137 -1.97 -3.13 -0.52
C VAL A 137 -1.47 -2.21 -1.64
N MET A 138 -0.76 -1.12 -1.31
CA MET A 138 -0.27 -0.18 -2.31
C MET A 138 0.67 -0.82 -3.35
N PRO A 139 1.78 -1.50 -2.97
CA PRO A 139 2.66 -2.10 -3.96
C PRO A 139 1.93 -3.14 -4.81
N LYS A 140 0.99 -3.91 -4.22
CA LYS A 140 0.20 -4.88 -4.98
C LYS A 140 -0.77 -4.21 -5.96
N LEU A 141 -1.44 -3.12 -5.57
CA LEU A 141 -2.26 -2.31 -6.50
C LEU A 141 -1.42 -1.70 -7.63
N LEU A 142 -0.19 -1.29 -7.34
CA LEU A 142 0.76 -0.77 -8.34
C LEU A 142 1.50 -1.89 -9.09
N ARG A 143 1.17 -3.16 -8.87
CA ARG A 143 1.84 -4.35 -9.47
C ARG A 143 3.36 -4.38 -9.27
N MET A 144 3.84 -3.74 -8.21
CA MET A 144 5.24 -3.73 -7.84
C MET A 144 5.66 -5.10 -7.29
N LYS A 145 6.95 -5.41 -7.46
CA LYS A 145 7.57 -6.59 -6.88
C LYS A 145 7.94 -6.28 -5.44
N LEU A 146 7.23 -6.85 -4.48
CA LEU A 146 7.57 -6.69 -3.07
C LEU A 146 8.88 -7.43 -2.79
N VAL A 147 9.90 -6.69 -2.35
CA VAL A 147 11.20 -7.23 -1.90
C VAL A 147 11.11 -7.57 -0.42
N ASP A 148 10.55 -6.66 0.38
CA ASP A 148 10.29 -6.89 1.80
C ASP A 148 9.22 -5.96 2.38
N CYS A 149 8.59 -6.41 3.46
CA CYS A 149 7.74 -5.62 4.34
C CYS A 149 8.21 -5.80 5.79
N TRP A 150 9.28 -5.09 6.13
CA TRP A 150 10.03 -5.24 7.37
C TRP A 150 9.42 -4.44 8.52
N GLN A 151 8.94 -5.13 9.56
CA GLN A 151 8.47 -4.51 10.80
C GLN A 151 9.61 -4.43 11.81
N VAL A 152 9.82 -3.25 12.41
CA VAL A 152 11.00 -2.97 13.24
C VAL A 152 10.58 -2.44 14.60
N HIS A 153 10.94 -3.14 15.67
CA HIS A 153 10.71 -2.62 17.01
C HIS A 153 11.66 -1.45 17.30
N ALA A 154 11.10 -0.25 17.43
CA ALA A 154 11.84 0.97 17.76
C ALA A 154 10.86 2.04 18.29
N THR A 155 10.86 2.22 19.61
CA THR A 155 9.96 3.08 20.39
C THR A 155 10.38 4.54 20.32
N LEU A 156 11.65 4.80 20.63
CA LEU A 156 12.20 6.15 20.72
C LEU A 156 12.69 6.61 19.35
N PRO A 157 12.59 7.91 19.03
CA PRO A 157 13.18 8.45 17.79
C PRO A 157 14.68 8.12 17.72
N GLY A 158 15.10 7.45 16.64
CA GLY A 158 16.51 7.07 16.44
C GLY A 158 16.90 5.70 17.00
N GLU A 159 16.08 5.12 17.89
CA GLU A 159 16.37 3.83 18.53
C GLU A 159 16.62 2.71 17.53
N SER A 160 15.96 2.76 16.36
CA SER A 160 16.13 1.75 15.33
C SER A 160 17.58 1.52 14.89
N LEU A 161 18.44 2.54 14.99
CA LEU A 161 19.86 2.45 14.63
C LEU A 161 20.77 2.01 15.79
N LEU A 162 20.25 1.87 17.02
CA LEU A 162 21.06 1.34 18.13
C LEU A 162 21.32 -0.15 18.00
N ASN A 163 20.50 -0.88 17.24
CA ASN A 163 20.70 -2.29 16.94
C ASN A 163 21.54 -2.46 15.65
N PRO A 164 22.78 -2.97 15.72
CA PRO A 164 23.60 -3.21 14.53
C PRO A 164 22.98 -4.18 13.52
N GLU A 165 22.11 -5.10 13.96
CA GLU A 165 21.39 -6.01 13.07
C GLU A 165 20.41 -5.25 12.16
N ASN A 166 19.72 -4.24 12.70
CA ASN A 166 18.83 -3.39 11.90
C ASN A 166 19.61 -2.64 10.82
N ILE A 167 20.80 -2.13 11.16
CA ILE A 167 21.70 -1.46 10.20
C ILE A 167 22.13 -2.44 9.11
N SER A 168 22.69 -3.59 9.49
CA SER A 168 23.13 -4.62 8.54
C SER A 168 22.00 -5.10 7.61
N TYR A 169 20.80 -5.26 8.16
CA TYR A 169 19.62 -5.67 7.39
C TYR A 169 19.15 -4.58 6.41
N ALA A 170 19.05 -3.33 6.87
CA ALA A 170 18.75 -2.17 6.02
C ALA A 170 19.75 -2.06 4.86
N GLN A 171 21.04 -2.24 5.16
CA GLN A 171 22.09 -2.20 4.14
C GLN A 171 21.99 -3.36 3.13
N THR A 172 21.58 -4.53 3.59
CA THR A 172 21.34 -5.69 2.72
C THR A 172 20.16 -5.42 1.78
N LEU A 173 19.06 -4.85 2.28
CA LEU A 173 17.92 -4.47 1.44
C LEU A 173 18.28 -3.48 0.34
N GLY A 174 19.15 -2.50 0.63
CA GLY A 174 19.57 -1.53 -0.39
C GLY A 174 20.54 -2.10 -1.42
N ARG A 175 21.53 -2.90 -0.99
CA ARG A 175 22.44 -3.61 -1.92
C ARG A 175 21.68 -4.55 -2.85
N ASP A 176 20.69 -5.26 -2.31
CA ASP A 176 19.96 -6.32 -3.02
C ASP A 176 18.73 -5.81 -3.79
N ILE A 177 18.41 -4.51 -3.74
CA ILE A 177 17.13 -4.00 -4.27
C ILE A 177 16.91 -4.32 -5.75
N PHE A 178 17.99 -4.50 -6.53
CA PHE A 178 17.96 -4.84 -7.96
C PHE A 178 18.47 -6.25 -8.30
N THR A 179 18.75 -7.12 -7.32
CA THR A 179 19.30 -8.47 -7.57
C THR A 179 18.23 -9.51 -7.92
N GLY A 180 16.97 -9.12 -7.94
CA GLY A 180 15.84 -10.03 -8.17
C GLY A 180 15.31 -10.69 -6.88
N ARG A 181 15.81 -10.31 -5.70
CA ARG A 181 15.25 -10.70 -4.41
C ARG A 181 13.73 -10.48 -4.38
N GLU A 182 13.01 -11.46 -3.83
CA GLU A 182 11.56 -11.43 -3.65
C GLU A 182 11.19 -11.62 -2.20
N TYR A 183 10.05 -11.04 -1.83
CA TYR A 183 9.40 -11.34 -0.58
C TYR A 183 8.93 -12.80 -0.58
N HIS A 184 9.36 -13.56 0.41
CA HIS A 184 8.94 -14.94 0.60
C HIS A 184 7.96 -14.99 1.78
N PRO A 185 6.65 -15.18 1.53
CA PRO A 185 5.67 -15.27 2.59
C PRO A 185 5.98 -16.43 3.54
N GLY A 186 5.74 -16.20 4.84
CA GLY A 186 5.84 -17.25 5.85
C GLY A 186 4.76 -18.32 5.71
N THR A 187 4.88 -19.41 6.47
CA THR A 187 3.90 -20.53 6.45
C THR A 187 2.49 -20.12 6.87
N ARG A 188 2.37 -19.05 7.67
CA ARG A 188 1.10 -18.47 8.14
C ARG A 188 0.71 -17.21 7.39
N GLU A 189 1.22 -17.04 6.18
CA GLU A 189 0.91 -15.90 5.33
C GLU A 189 0.30 -16.35 4.02
N CYS A 190 -0.44 -15.45 3.40
CA CYS A 190 -0.96 -15.67 2.07
C CYS A 190 0.19 -15.70 1.05
N PRO A 191 0.36 -16.77 0.26
CA PRO A 191 1.46 -16.92 -0.70
C PRO A 191 1.37 -15.91 -1.84
N VAL A 192 0.17 -15.36 -2.10
CA VAL A 192 -0.06 -14.41 -3.19
C VAL A 192 0.37 -13.00 -2.81
N CYS A 193 -0.02 -12.54 -1.62
CA CYS A 193 0.18 -11.14 -1.23
C CYS A 193 1.07 -10.92 0.00
N GLY A 194 1.35 -11.95 0.79
CA GLY A 194 2.10 -11.82 2.05
C GLY A 194 1.27 -11.30 3.22
N SER A 195 -0.07 -11.33 3.13
CA SER A 195 -0.94 -10.97 4.26
C SER A 195 -0.92 -12.06 5.31
N ASP A 196 -0.81 -11.66 6.57
CA ASP A 196 -0.87 -12.48 7.77
C ASP A 196 -2.28 -12.51 8.41
N LEU A 197 -3.31 -12.00 7.70
CA LEU A 197 -4.70 -11.97 8.15
C LEU A 197 -5.58 -12.88 7.31
N PHE A 198 -6.58 -13.49 7.96
CA PHE A 198 -7.51 -14.43 7.33
C PHE A 198 -8.95 -14.21 7.82
N ARG A 199 -9.91 -14.39 6.91
CA ARG A 199 -11.32 -14.60 7.26
C ARG A 199 -11.57 -16.08 7.39
N LEU A 200 -12.17 -16.49 8.50
CA LEU A 200 -12.67 -17.86 8.67
C LEU A 200 -14.02 -18.00 7.97
N LEU A 201 -14.14 -19.06 7.18
CA LEU A 201 -15.34 -19.43 6.43
C LEU A 201 -15.83 -20.82 6.90
N PRO A 202 -17.06 -21.22 6.56
CA PRO A 202 -17.56 -22.57 6.87
C PRO A 202 -16.65 -23.68 6.36
N ALA A 203 -16.78 -24.88 6.94
CA ALA A 203 -16.02 -26.07 6.55
C ALA A 203 -14.49 -25.87 6.57
N LYS A 204 -13.97 -25.20 7.61
CA LYS A 204 -12.54 -24.90 7.81
C LYS A 204 -11.90 -24.10 6.66
N GLN A 205 -12.69 -23.45 5.82
CA GLN A 205 -12.15 -22.63 4.75
C GLN A 205 -11.61 -21.30 5.30
N VAL A 206 -10.60 -20.76 4.63
CA VAL A 206 -10.05 -19.44 4.92
C VAL A 206 -9.98 -18.59 3.65
N GLU A 207 -10.11 -17.28 3.80
CA GLU A 207 -9.94 -16.32 2.71
C GLU A 207 -8.98 -15.20 3.14
N CYS A 208 -7.97 -14.91 2.31
CA CYS A 208 -7.14 -13.73 2.50
C CYS A 208 -7.97 -12.46 2.23
N PRO A 209 -8.14 -11.53 3.19
CA PRO A 209 -8.95 -10.34 2.99
C PRO A 209 -8.33 -9.38 1.97
N ILE A 210 -7.02 -9.48 1.72
CA ILE A 210 -6.25 -8.57 0.87
C ILE A 210 -6.27 -8.98 -0.61
N CYS A 211 -6.11 -10.27 -0.91
CA CYS A 211 -6.15 -10.75 -2.31
C CYS A 211 -7.31 -11.69 -2.61
N GLY A 212 -8.07 -12.16 -1.62
CA GLY A 212 -9.18 -13.09 -1.84
C GLY A 212 -8.75 -14.51 -2.20
N ALA A 213 -7.46 -14.84 -2.14
CA ALA A 213 -7.00 -16.23 -2.23
C ALA A 213 -7.70 -17.06 -1.14
N ARG A 214 -7.99 -18.33 -1.45
CA ARG A 214 -8.69 -19.24 -0.55
C ARG A 214 -7.84 -20.44 -0.19
N GLY A 215 -8.16 -21.02 0.95
CA GLY A 215 -7.49 -22.19 1.47
C GLY A 215 -8.33 -22.91 2.51
N ILE A 216 -7.72 -23.88 3.17
CA ILE A 216 -8.29 -24.66 4.27
C ILE A 216 -7.31 -24.58 5.44
N ILE A 217 -7.81 -24.30 6.65
CA ILE A 217 -7.00 -24.35 7.85
C ILE A 217 -6.86 -25.80 8.33
N LYS A 218 -5.62 -26.26 8.50
CA LYS A 218 -5.29 -27.59 9.02
C LYS A 218 -5.33 -27.61 10.56
N GLU A 219 -5.16 -28.80 11.14
CA GLU A 219 -5.19 -29.02 12.59
C GLU A 219 -4.06 -28.30 13.34
N ASP A 220 -2.92 -28.08 12.67
CA ASP A 220 -1.78 -27.29 13.16
C ASP A 220 -2.00 -25.76 13.08
N CYS A 221 -3.22 -25.33 12.71
CA CYS A 221 -3.59 -23.94 12.45
C CYS A 221 -2.77 -23.28 11.34
N ILE A 222 -2.19 -24.06 10.42
CA ILE A 222 -1.50 -23.55 9.24
C ILE A 222 -2.48 -23.57 8.05
N PRO A 223 -2.70 -22.43 7.37
CA PRO A 223 -3.54 -22.40 6.19
C PRO A 223 -2.84 -23.10 5.02
N VAL A 224 -3.53 -24.02 4.38
CA VAL A 224 -3.10 -24.58 3.09
C VAL A 224 -3.97 -23.96 2.01
N TRP A 225 -3.30 -23.21 1.14
CA TRP A 225 -3.93 -22.49 0.06
C TRP A 225 -4.29 -23.46 -1.05
N THR A 226 -5.53 -23.36 -1.53
CA THR A 226 -5.96 -24.08 -2.73
C THR A 226 -5.50 -23.29 -3.94
N ASP A 227 -5.16 -23.98 -5.03
CA ASP A 227 -4.99 -23.36 -6.34
C ASP A 227 -6.33 -22.79 -6.81
N SER A 228 -6.65 -21.59 -6.35
CA SER A 228 -7.76 -20.83 -6.87
C SER A 228 -7.23 -19.94 -7.98
N ASP A 229 -7.76 -20.11 -9.20
CA ASP A 229 -7.51 -19.20 -10.35
C ASP A 229 -7.82 -17.73 -10.02
N TYR A 230 -8.56 -17.49 -8.94
CA TYR A 230 -8.93 -16.18 -8.46
C TYR A 230 -7.98 -15.65 -7.37
N HIS A 231 -7.30 -14.54 -7.69
CA HIS A 231 -6.84 -13.58 -6.68
C HIS A 231 -6.94 -12.15 -7.22
N ARG A 232 -7.23 -11.20 -6.34
CA ARG A 232 -7.55 -9.79 -6.66
C ARG A 232 -6.50 -9.08 -7.49
N PHE A 233 -5.23 -9.46 -7.32
CA PHE A 233 -4.09 -8.84 -8.00
C PHE A 233 -3.70 -9.53 -9.32
N SER A 234 -4.48 -10.48 -9.82
CA SER A 234 -4.35 -11.00 -11.20
C SER A 234 -5.13 -10.11 -12.19
N ASP A 235 -5.50 -10.66 -13.35
CA ASP A 235 -6.41 -10.04 -14.33
C ASP A 235 -7.75 -9.58 -13.73
N GLN A 236 -8.11 -10.07 -12.54
CA GLN A 236 -9.25 -9.58 -11.78
C GLN A 236 -9.16 -8.08 -11.46
N MET A 237 -7.95 -7.56 -11.29
CA MET A 237 -7.74 -6.13 -11.05
C MET A 237 -8.14 -5.30 -12.28
N ASP A 238 -7.74 -5.73 -13.48
CA ASP A 238 -8.15 -5.07 -14.73
C ASP A 238 -9.66 -5.20 -14.97
N LYS A 239 -10.23 -6.38 -14.74
CA LYS A 239 -11.69 -6.59 -14.81
C LYS A 239 -12.44 -5.66 -13.86
N HIS A 240 -11.93 -5.42 -12.66
CA HIS A 240 -12.55 -4.50 -11.70
C HIS A 240 -12.39 -3.03 -12.12
N PHE A 241 -11.16 -2.55 -12.29
CA PHE A 241 -10.89 -1.12 -12.45
C PHE A 241 -11.16 -0.61 -13.86
N LYS A 242 -10.87 -1.41 -14.90
CA LYS A 242 -10.97 -0.99 -16.31
C LYS A 242 -12.28 -1.42 -16.98
N ARG A 243 -13.08 -2.29 -16.35
CA ARG A 243 -14.38 -2.71 -16.88
C ARG A 243 -15.51 -2.42 -15.88
N TRP A 244 -15.56 -3.15 -14.77
CA TRP A 244 -16.69 -3.07 -13.84
C TRP A 244 -16.93 -1.65 -13.29
N LEU A 245 -15.89 -0.92 -12.89
CA LEU A 245 -16.05 0.46 -12.41
C LEU A 245 -16.56 1.44 -13.49
N LEU A 246 -16.15 1.27 -14.74
CA LEU A 246 -16.66 2.07 -15.86
C LEU A 246 -18.14 1.75 -16.12
N GLU A 247 -18.51 0.47 -16.10
CA GLU A 247 -19.91 0.02 -16.19
C GLU A 247 -20.76 0.58 -15.04
N MET A 248 -20.26 0.56 -13.81
CA MET A 248 -20.97 1.12 -12.65
C MET A 248 -21.15 2.63 -12.74
N LYS A 249 -20.17 3.36 -13.30
CA LYS A 249 -20.31 4.80 -13.56
C LYS A 249 -21.42 5.10 -14.57
N MET A 250 -21.53 4.30 -15.64
CA MET A 250 -22.62 4.42 -16.61
C MET A 250 -23.98 4.12 -15.98
N ARG A 251 -24.06 3.03 -15.21
CA ARG A 251 -25.27 2.65 -14.48
C ARG A 251 -25.71 3.74 -13.49
N PHE A 252 -24.78 4.32 -12.73
CA PHE A 252 -25.07 5.44 -11.85
C PHE A 252 -25.61 6.64 -12.62
N SER A 253 -25.02 7.00 -13.77
CA SER A 253 -25.50 8.11 -14.58
C SER A 253 -26.93 7.91 -15.08
N ALA A 254 -27.31 6.68 -15.43
CA ALA A 254 -28.68 6.34 -15.85
C ALA A 254 -29.68 6.36 -14.68
N ALA A 255 -29.25 5.96 -13.48
CA ALA A 255 -30.11 5.89 -12.29
C ALA A 255 -30.09 7.15 -11.42
N LYS A 256 -29.24 8.15 -11.74
CA LYS A 256 -28.90 9.26 -10.82
C LYS A 256 -30.13 10.05 -10.34
N ASP A 257 -31.12 10.25 -11.20
CA ASP A 257 -32.27 11.10 -10.88
C ASP A 257 -33.28 10.36 -9.99
N GLN A 258 -33.53 9.07 -10.28
CA GLN A 258 -34.28 8.18 -9.39
C GLN A 258 -33.62 8.07 -8.00
N LEU A 259 -32.30 7.90 -7.95
CA LEU A 259 -31.56 7.82 -6.69
C LEU A 259 -31.62 9.13 -5.91
N LYS A 260 -31.54 10.28 -6.58
CA LYS A 260 -31.70 11.60 -5.94
C LYS A 260 -33.08 11.76 -5.33
N ASP A 261 -34.13 11.30 -6.01
CA ASP A 261 -35.49 11.36 -5.48
C ASP A 261 -35.64 10.54 -4.19
N LEU A 262 -35.10 9.32 -4.17
CA LEU A 262 -35.05 8.49 -2.96
C LEU A 262 -34.27 9.16 -1.81
N GLN A 263 -33.18 9.86 -2.13
CA GLN A 263 -32.33 10.52 -1.15
C GLN A 263 -32.94 11.79 -0.55
N LYS A 264 -33.98 12.40 -1.15
CA LYS A 264 -34.60 13.65 -0.65
C LYS A 264 -35.03 13.54 0.81
N SER A 265 -35.71 12.46 1.18
CA SER A 265 -36.19 12.24 2.56
C SER A 265 -35.06 12.15 3.61
N TYR A 266 -33.86 11.78 3.18
CA TYR A 266 -32.68 11.69 4.05
C TYR A 266 -31.91 13.02 4.14
N ARG A 267 -32.15 13.97 3.24
CA ARG A 267 -31.41 15.25 3.19
C ARG A 267 -31.76 16.17 4.33
N ASP A 268 -33.04 16.24 4.68
CA ASP A 268 -33.59 17.25 5.58
C ASP A 268 -33.64 16.78 7.05
N GLN A 269 -32.88 15.74 7.39
CA GLN A 269 -32.75 15.24 8.76
C GLN A 269 -32.01 16.26 9.64
N SER A 270 -32.55 16.56 10.82
CA SER A 270 -32.04 17.60 11.72
C SER A 270 -30.90 17.14 12.65
N TRP A 271 -30.35 15.93 12.44
CA TRP A 271 -29.38 15.29 13.34
C TRP A 271 -27.93 15.80 13.18
N TRP A 272 -27.72 16.83 12.36
CA TRP A 272 -26.39 17.36 12.08
C TRP A 272 -25.89 18.24 13.24
N ILE A 273 -24.85 17.79 13.92
CA ILE A 273 -24.03 18.65 14.77
C ILE A 273 -23.07 19.42 13.87
N LYS A 274 -23.03 20.74 14.00
CA LYS A 274 -22.07 21.60 13.30
C LYS A 274 -21.03 22.10 14.32
N PRO A 275 -19.74 22.12 13.97
CA PRO A 275 -18.68 22.64 14.83
C PRO A 275 -18.83 24.14 15.10
#